data_AF-A0AAU9I947-F1
#
_entry.id   AF-A0AAU9I947-F1
#
_cell.length_a   1.000
_cell.length_b   1.000
_cell.length_c   1.000
_cell.angle_alpha   90.00
_cell.angle_beta   90.00
_cell.angle_gamma   90.00
#
_symmetry.space_group_name_H-M   'P 1'
#
loop_
_entity.id
_entity.type
_entity.pdbx_description
1 polymer ?
#
loop_
_entity_poly.entity_id
_entity_poly.type
_entity_poly.pdbx_seq_one_letter_code
_entity_poly.pdbx_strand_id
1 'polypeptide(L)'
;MDLNYLVGNNLRHTQRFEELECTMNSLFAMSSDLFSVMNDLKLSLRNSAEFFMRLKYIHDASQGSNLAENIQIYENNKTLPTRLIVQNKETGNKLYFRIIPGQGSVRKGNILYKCEECQEDTAIKRFDTKRHIFAKHKNLN
;
A
#
# COMPACT_ATOMS: atom_id res chain seq x y z
N MET A 1 -18.04 22.62 14.21
CA MET A 1 -16.86 22.36 13.36
C MET A 1 -17.41 22.15 11.95
N ASP A 2 -16.86 22.84 10.95
CA ASP A 2 -17.36 22.82 9.57
C ASP A 2 -16.57 21.80 8.72
N LEU A 3 -17.20 21.21 7.69
CA LEU A 3 -16.56 20.30 6.72
C LEU A 3 -15.31 20.93 6.09
N ASN A 4 -15.34 22.25 5.88
CA ASN A 4 -14.21 23.02 5.37
C ASN A 4 -12.94 22.87 6.21
N TYR A 5 -13.08 22.74 7.53
CA TYR A 5 -11.96 22.50 8.43
C TYR A 5 -11.33 21.12 8.18
N LEU A 6 -12.14 20.08 7.97
CA LEU A 6 -11.66 18.71 7.73
C LEU A 6 -10.90 18.57 6.41
N VAL A 7 -11.30 19.31 5.38
CA VAL A 7 -10.67 19.25 4.06
C VAL A 7 -9.56 20.28 3.86
N GLY A 8 -9.18 21.00 4.90
CA GLY A 8 -8.14 22.03 4.83
C GLY A 8 -8.49 23.16 3.86
N ASN A 9 -9.76 23.54 3.77
CA ASN A 9 -10.31 24.52 2.82
C ASN A 9 -10.08 24.17 1.34
N ASN A 10 -9.93 22.89 1.00
CA ASN A 10 -9.87 22.44 -0.38
C ASN A 10 -11.27 22.44 -1.03
N LEU A 11 -11.53 23.45 -1.87
CA LEU A 11 -12.82 23.67 -2.52
C LEU A 11 -13.34 22.44 -3.30
N ARG A 12 -12.44 21.70 -3.95
CA ARG A 12 -12.79 20.51 -4.73
C ARG A 12 -13.28 19.37 -3.83
N HIS A 13 -12.68 19.22 -2.65
CA HIS A 13 -13.12 18.22 -1.69
C HIS A 13 -14.44 18.63 -1.02
N THR A 14 -14.63 19.91 -0.69
CA THR A 14 -15.91 20.41 -0.17
C THR A 14 -17.05 20.14 -1.15
N GLN A 15 -16.88 20.51 -2.42
CA GLN A 15 -17.87 20.23 -3.48
C GLN A 15 -18.18 18.74 -3.59
N ARG A 16 -17.17 17.88 -3.44
CA ARG A 16 -17.38 16.43 -3.50
C ARG A 16 -18.17 15.90 -2.29
N PHE A 17 -18.00 16.48 -1.11
CA PHE A 17 -18.84 16.14 0.06
C PHE A 17 -20.29 16.57 -0.16
N GLU A 18 -20.52 17.74 -0.75
CA GLU A 18 -21.85 18.24 -1.12
C GLU A 18 -22.53 17.34 -2.15
N GLU A 19 -21.82 16.94 -3.21
CA GLU A 19 -22.32 16.01 -4.24
C GLU A 19 -22.70 14.64 -3.67
N LEU A 20 -22.01 14.20 -2.61
CA LEU A 20 -22.27 12.92 -1.95
C LEU A 20 -23.30 13.04 -0.80
N GLU A 21 -23.91 14.22 -0.63
CA GLU A 21 -24.84 14.54 0.47
C GLU A 21 -24.26 14.19 1.87
N CYS A 22 -22.94 14.29 1.99
CA CYS A 22 -22.23 13.84 3.17
C CYS A 22 -21.99 15.00 4.12
N THR A 23 -22.66 14.94 5.29
CA THR A 23 -22.61 15.98 6.32
C THR A 23 -21.60 15.64 7.42
N MET A 24 -21.28 16.61 8.28
CA MET A 24 -20.50 16.34 9.50
C MET A 24 -21.11 15.25 10.38
N ASN A 25 -22.44 15.20 10.48
CA ASN A 25 -23.13 14.17 11.27
C ASN A 25 -22.97 12.79 10.63
N SER A 26 -23.04 12.71 9.30
CA SER A 26 -22.78 11.48 8.54
C SER A 26 -21.35 10.98 8.81
N LEU A 27 -20.36 11.86 8.79
CA LEU A 27 -18.96 11.54 9.08
C LEU A 27 -18.74 11.07 10.53
N PHE A 28 -19.39 11.71 11.51
CA PHE A 28 -19.33 11.26 12.90
C PHE A 28 -19.96 9.88 13.09
N ALA A 29 -21.12 9.63 12.48
CA ALA A 29 -21.77 8.33 12.54
C ALA A 29 -20.89 7.23 11.92
N MET A 30 -20.32 7.48 10.74
CA MET A 30 -19.42 6.53 10.06
C MET A 30 -18.12 6.25 10.83
N SER A 31 -17.61 7.22 11.59
CA SER A 31 -16.32 7.12 12.27
C SER A 31 -16.42 6.65 13.73
N SER A 32 -17.60 6.69 14.35
CA SER A 32 -17.81 6.32 15.75
C SER A 32 -17.37 4.88 16.06
N ASP A 33 -17.83 3.90 15.28
CA ASP A 33 -17.47 2.49 15.49
C ASP A 33 -15.96 2.27 15.33
N LEU A 34 -15.36 2.97 14.38
CA LEU A 34 -13.93 2.86 14.11
C LEU A 34 -13.08 3.51 15.19
N PHE A 35 -13.51 4.66 15.73
CA PHE A 35 -12.89 5.28 16.90
C PHE A 35 -13.01 4.40 18.14
N SER A 36 -14.16 3.75 18.35
CA SER A 36 -14.34 2.80 19.44
C SER A 36 -13.33 1.64 19.35
N VAL A 37 -13.21 1.01 18.18
CA VAL A 37 -12.26 -0.09 17.96
C VAL A 37 -10.82 0.35 18.22
N MET A 38 -10.43 1.54 17.75
CA MET A 38 -9.06 2.03 17.98
C MET A 38 -8.78 2.35 19.45
N ASN A 39 -9.79 2.84 20.18
CA ASN A 39 -9.69 3.05 21.63
C ASN A 39 -9.57 1.72 22.39
N ASP A 40 -10.35 0.70 22.01
CA ASP A 40 -10.26 -0.64 22.59
C ASP A 40 -8.89 -1.27 22.35
N LEU A 41 -8.33 -1.06 21.16
CA LEU A 41 -6.96 -1.45 20.79
C LEU A 41 -5.88 -0.55 21.40
N LYS A 42 -6.26 0.49 22.15
CA LYS A 42 -5.36 1.47 22.80
C LYS A 42 -4.37 2.11 21.83
N LEU A 43 -4.82 2.40 20.60
CA LEU A 43 -3.98 3.05 19.60
C LEU A 43 -3.81 4.53 19.95
N SER A 44 -2.57 5.01 19.90
CA SER A 44 -2.29 6.45 19.90
C SER A 44 -2.79 7.08 18.61
N LEU A 45 -3.01 8.40 18.58
CA LEU A 45 -3.44 9.12 17.38
C LEU A 45 -2.58 8.79 16.14
N ARG A 46 -1.26 8.69 16.33
CA ARG A 46 -0.30 8.32 15.27
C ARG A 46 -0.55 6.89 14.76
N ASN A 47 -0.74 5.95 15.68
CA ASN A 47 -0.96 4.54 15.32
C ASN A 47 -2.35 4.32 14.70
N SER A 48 -3.34 5.13 15.10
CA SER A 48 -4.68 5.15 14.50
C SER A 48 -4.64 5.58 13.03
N ALA A 49 -3.86 6.61 12.68
CA ALA A 49 -3.68 7.01 11.28
C ALA A 49 -3.05 5.90 10.44
N GLU A 50 -2.02 5.23 10.96
CA GLU A 50 -1.37 4.10 10.30
C GLU A 50 -2.33 2.91 10.11
N PHE A 51 -3.16 2.62 11.13
CA PHE A 51 -4.19 1.60 11.07
C PHE A 51 -5.22 1.91 9.97
N PHE A 52 -5.73 3.14 9.92
CA PHE A 52 -6.66 3.60 8.88
C PHE A 52 -6.11 3.44 7.47
N MET A 53 -4.85 3.84 7.26
CA MET A 53 -4.19 3.70 5.96
C MET A 53 -4.14 2.22 5.53
N ARG A 54 -3.76 1.32 6.44
CA ARG A 54 -3.74 -0.12 6.17
C ARG A 54 -5.13 -0.68 5.86
N LEU A 55 -6.14 -0.23 6.59
CA LEU A 55 -7.53 -0.65 6.36
C LEU A 55 -8.00 -0.22 4.96
N LYS A 56 -7.76 1.05 4.59
CA LYS A 56 -8.06 1.56 3.25
C LYS A 56 -7.33 0.78 2.18
N TYR A 57 -6.07 0.44 2.41
CA TYR A 57 -5.31 -0.36 1.47
C TYR A 57 -5.89 -1.76 1.28
N ILE A 58 -6.21 -2.47 2.37
CA ILE A 58 -6.82 -3.81 2.28
C ILE A 58 -8.17 -3.74 1.55
N HIS A 59 -8.99 -2.73 1.86
CA HIS A 59 -10.26 -2.51 1.18
C HIS A 59 -10.06 -2.29 -0.32
N ASP A 60 -9.17 -1.40 -0.73
CA ASP A 60 -8.88 -1.12 -2.14
C ASP A 60 -8.36 -2.36 -2.89
N ALA A 61 -7.48 -3.14 -2.26
CA ALA A 61 -7.06 -4.45 -2.79
C ALA A 61 -8.25 -5.39 -3.00
N SER A 62 -9.20 -5.44 -2.05
CA SER A 62 -10.38 -6.30 -2.15
C SER A 62 -11.31 -5.89 -3.30
N GLN A 63 -11.32 -4.60 -3.65
CA GLN A 63 -12.07 -4.04 -4.77
C GLN A 63 -11.32 -4.10 -6.11
N GLY A 64 -10.11 -4.68 -6.13
CA GLY A 64 -9.29 -4.78 -7.35
C GLY A 64 -8.57 -3.48 -7.74
N SER A 65 -8.60 -2.46 -6.89
CA SER A 65 -7.89 -1.19 -7.11
C SER A 65 -6.37 -1.42 -7.06
N ASN A 66 -5.64 -0.86 -8.03
CA ASN A 66 -4.19 -0.96 -8.09
C ASN A 66 -3.53 -0.07 -7.02
N LEU A 67 -3.31 -0.61 -5.82
CA LEU A 67 -2.55 -0.01 -4.71
C LEU A 67 -1.11 0.42 -5.05
N ALA A 68 -0.67 0.21 -6.28
CA ALA A 68 0.72 0.22 -6.68
C ALA A 68 1.10 1.38 -7.61
N GLU A 69 0.32 2.46 -7.63
CA GLU A 69 0.64 3.64 -8.45
C GLU A 69 1.98 4.29 -8.05
N ASN A 70 2.28 4.26 -6.75
CA ASN A 70 3.51 4.79 -6.16
C ASN A 70 4.67 3.78 -6.12
N ILE A 71 4.43 2.52 -6.51
CA ILE A 71 5.44 1.47 -6.51
C ILE A 71 5.89 1.19 -7.94
N GLN A 72 7.15 1.53 -8.23
CA GLN A 72 7.80 1.17 -9.48
C GLN A 72 8.55 -0.15 -9.32
N ILE A 73 8.31 -1.09 -10.24
CA ILE A 73 9.02 -2.37 -10.29
C ILE A 73 9.79 -2.45 -11.59
N TYR A 74 11.11 -2.63 -11.50
CA TYR A 74 11.99 -2.74 -12.64
C TYR A 74 13.14 -3.72 -12.38
N GLU A 75 13.85 -4.13 -13.43
CA GLU A 75 14.98 -5.06 -13.31
C GLU A 75 16.31 -4.30 -13.38
N ASN A 76 17.32 -4.85 -12.73
CA ASN A 76 18.68 -4.30 -12.83
C ASN A 76 19.28 -4.45 -14.24
N ASN A 77 18.82 -5.43 -15.03
CA ASN A 77 19.23 -5.65 -16.40
C ASN A 77 18.05 -6.17 -17.23
N LYS A 78 17.87 -5.63 -18.44
CA LYS A 78 16.77 -5.99 -19.35
C LYS A 78 16.96 -7.36 -20.04
N THR A 79 18.20 -7.79 -20.28
CA THR A 79 18.51 -9.03 -21.00
C THR A 79 18.72 -10.21 -20.07
N LEU A 80 19.42 -10.01 -18.95
CA LEU A 80 19.69 -11.03 -17.95
C LEU A 80 19.41 -10.50 -16.54
N PRO A 81 18.13 -10.41 -16.13
CA PRO A 81 17.77 -9.86 -14.84
C PRO A 81 18.24 -10.78 -13.70
N THR A 82 19.15 -10.28 -12.87
CA THR A 82 19.58 -10.99 -11.64
C THR A 82 18.86 -10.46 -10.40
N ARG A 83 18.33 -9.25 -10.48
CA ARG A 83 17.56 -8.60 -9.41
C ARG A 83 16.35 -7.86 -9.95
N LEU A 84 15.26 -7.99 -9.21
CA LEU A 84 14.08 -7.15 -9.30
C LEU A 84 14.19 -6.06 -8.24
N ILE A 85 14.08 -4.81 -8.68
CA ILE A 85 14.14 -3.61 -7.84
C ILE A 85 12.73 -3.10 -7.70
N VAL A 86 12.34 -2.85 -6.45
CA VAL A 86 11.06 -2.23 -6.15
C VAL A 86 11.29 -0.92 -5.42
N GLN A 87 10.85 0.16 -6.04
CA GLN A 87 11.07 1.51 -5.55
C GLN A 87 9.74 2.17 -5.22
N ASN A 88 9.65 2.77 -4.04
CA ASN A 88 8.61 3.76 -3.75
C ASN A 88 9.03 5.09 -4.38
N LYS A 89 8.18 5.64 -5.27
CA LYS A 89 8.47 6.87 -6.02
C LYS A 89 8.48 8.13 -5.14
N GLU A 90 7.76 8.13 -4.03
CA GLU A 90 7.64 9.28 -3.13
C GLU A 90 8.84 9.39 -2.19
N THR A 91 9.23 8.27 -1.58
CA THR A 91 10.33 8.25 -0.60
C THR A 91 11.69 7.95 -1.23
N GLY A 92 11.71 7.37 -2.43
CA GLY A 92 12.92 6.89 -3.08
C GLY A 92 13.49 5.60 -2.47
N ASN A 93 12.87 5.05 -1.43
CA ASN A 93 13.27 3.80 -0.79
C ASN A 93 13.22 2.65 -1.80
N LYS A 94 14.18 1.73 -1.69
CA LYS A 94 14.33 0.60 -2.61
C LYS A 94 14.43 -0.71 -1.86
N LEU A 95 13.68 -1.69 -2.32
CA LEU A 95 13.81 -3.09 -1.98
C LEU A 95 14.41 -3.88 -3.14
N TYR A 96 15.16 -4.90 -2.79
CA TYR A 96 15.80 -5.80 -3.74
C TYR A 96 15.29 -7.22 -3.58
N PHE A 97 15.01 -7.84 -4.72
CA PHE A 97 14.56 -9.22 -4.81
C PHE A 97 15.49 -9.97 -5.76
N ARG A 98 16.19 -10.99 -5.25
CA ARG A 98 17.16 -11.79 -6.01
C ARG A 98 16.44 -12.90 -6.78
N ILE A 99 16.76 -13.10 -8.06
CA ILE A 99 16.19 -14.20 -8.83
C ILE A 99 16.67 -15.57 -8.29
N ILE A 100 15.80 -16.57 -8.33
CA ILE A 100 16.22 -17.96 -8.08
C ILE A 100 17.05 -18.48 -9.26
N PRO A 101 18.18 -19.18 -9.03
CA PRO A 101 18.97 -19.77 -10.12
C PRO A 101 18.16 -20.74 -10.99
N GLY A 102 18.50 -20.86 -12.27
CA GLY A 102 17.87 -21.80 -13.22
C GLY A 102 16.54 -21.33 -13.83
N GLN A 103 16.12 -20.09 -13.61
CA GLN A 103 14.84 -19.55 -14.11
C GLN A 103 14.90 -18.95 -15.53
N GLY A 104 15.99 -19.17 -16.29
CA GLY A 104 16.24 -18.50 -17.57
C GLY A 104 15.21 -18.77 -18.68
N SER A 105 14.46 -19.87 -18.59
CA SER A 105 13.44 -20.27 -19.57
C SER A 105 12.01 -19.95 -19.14
N VAL A 106 11.82 -19.36 -17.95
CA VAL A 106 10.50 -19.12 -17.35
C VAL A 106 9.90 -17.82 -17.87
N ARG A 107 8.59 -17.81 -18.18
CA ARG A 107 7.88 -16.58 -18.55
C ARG A 107 8.06 -15.51 -17.47
N LYS A 108 8.36 -14.28 -17.88
CA LYS A 108 8.74 -13.16 -17.00
C LYS A 108 7.86 -12.95 -15.77
N GLY A 109 6.54 -13.08 -15.90
CA GLY A 109 5.61 -12.93 -14.77
C GLY A 109 5.71 -14.02 -13.70
N ASN A 110 6.16 -15.22 -14.08
CA ASN A 110 6.26 -16.40 -13.23
C ASN A 110 7.66 -16.64 -12.65
N ILE A 111 8.63 -15.78 -12.99
CA ILE A 111 9.97 -15.85 -12.43
C ILE A 111 9.89 -15.71 -10.91
N LEU A 112 10.60 -16.60 -10.23
CA LEU A 112 10.69 -16.64 -8.78
C LEU A 112 11.84 -15.75 -8.28
N TYR A 113 11.55 -14.96 -7.25
CA TYR A 113 12.50 -14.10 -6.57
C TYR A 113 12.45 -14.31 -5.05
N LYS A 114 13.56 -14.11 -4.36
CA LYS A 114 13.66 -14.02 -2.90
C LYS A 114 13.86 -12.57 -2.48
N CYS A 115 13.11 -12.11 -1.49
CA CYS A 115 13.33 -10.80 -0.89
C CYS A 115 14.66 -10.78 -0.14
N GLU A 116 15.57 -9.85 -0.46
CA GLU A 116 16.87 -9.78 0.20
C GLU A 116 16.76 -9.26 1.65
N GLU A 117 15.70 -8.53 2.00
CA GLU A 117 15.48 -8.03 3.37
C GLU A 117 14.78 -9.03 4.30
N CYS A 118 13.75 -9.76 3.82
CA CYS A 118 13.07 -10.74 4.68
C CYS A 118 13.96 -11.96 4.99
N GLN A 119 14.94 -12.26 4.13
CA GLN A 119 15.76 -13.47 4.18
C GLN A 119 14.97 -14.79 4.33
N GLU A 120 13.69 -14.79 3.98
CA GLU A 120 12.85 -15.97 4.05
C GLU A 120 13.19 -16.96 2.93
N ASP A 121 13.06 -18.25 3.24
CA ASP A 121 13.29 -19.31 2.24
C ASP A 121 12.24 -19.39 1.15
N THR A 122 11.10 -18.73 1.35
CA THR A 122 9.98 -18.75 0.43
C THR A 122 10.22 -17.81 -0.76
N ALA A 123 10.41 -18.38 -1.94
CA ALA A 123 10.45 -17.60 -3.17
C ALA A 123 9.05 -17.14 -3.58
N ILE A 124 8.94 -15.93 -4.12
CA ILE A 124 7.70 -15.31 -4.59
C ILE A 124 7.76 -15.07 -6.10
N LYS A 125 6.61 -15.16 -6.77
CA LYS A 125 6.53 -14.82 -8.20
C LYS A 125 6.60 -13.31 -8.40
N ARG A 126 7.07 -12.88 -9.56
CA ARG A 126 7.15 -11.44 -9.93
C ARG A 126 5.83 -10.69 -9.73
N PHE A 127 4.71 -11.28 -10.13
CA PHE A 127 3.41 -10.60 -10.00
C PHE A 127 2.95 -10.47 -8.54
N ASP A 128 3.43 -11.36 -7.66
CA ASP A 128 3.12 -11.36 -6.23
C ASP A 128 4.01 -10.40 -5.41
N THR A 129 5.05 -9.83 -6.02
CA THR A 129 6.01 -8.95 -5.33
C THR A 129 5.32 -7.75 -4.66
N LYS A 130 4.31 -7.17 -5.31
CA LYS A 130 3.53 -6.07 -4.72
C LYS A 130 2.84 -6.50 -3.43
N ARG A 131 2.14 -7.64 -3.46
CA ARG A 131 1.44 -8.20 -2.29
C ARG A 131 2.41 -8.49 -1.14
N HIS A 132 3.59 -9.04 -1.45
CA HIS A 132 4.63 -9.30 -0.45
C HIS A 132 5.08 -8.00 0.26
N ILE A 133 5.30 -6.92 -0.51
CA ILE A 133 5.70 -5.62 0.03
C ILE A 133 4.65 -5.09 1.00
N PHE A 134 3.39 -5.08 0.60
CA PHE A 134 2.30 -4.63 1.47
C PHE A 134 2.20 -5.44 2.77
N ALA A 135 2.41 -6.75 2.69
CA ALA A 135 2.30 -7.63 3.85
C ALA A 135 3.49 -7.51 4.82
N LYS A 136 4.71 -7.30 4.31
CA LYS A 136 5.95 -7.49 5.11
C LYS A 136 6.82 -6.24 5.25
N HIS A 137 6.68 -5.24 4.38
CA HIS A 137 7.63 -4.12 4.27
C HIS A 137 6.97 -2.78 4.55
N LYS A 138 6.87 -2.45 5.84
CA LYS A 138 6.22 -1.22 6.34
C LYS A 138 6.89 0.08 5.85
N ASN A 139 8.19 0.07 5.58
CA ASN A 139 8.98 1.26 5.23
C ASN A 139 8.89 1.67 3.74
N LEU A 140 8.15 0.90 2.95
CA LEU A 140 7.85 1.19 1.54
C LEU A 140 6.38 1.54 1.28
N ASN A 141 5.55 1.49 2.32
CA ASN A 141 4.18 1.99 2.33
C ASN A 141 4.11 3.47 2.71
#